data_AF-I1X4Q6-F1
#
_entry.id   AF-I1X4Q6-F1
#
_cell.length_a   1.000
_cell.length_b   1.000
_cell.length_c   1.000
_cell.angle_alpha   90.00
_cell.angle_beta   90.00
_cell.angle_gamma   90.00
#
_symmetry.space_group_name_H-M   'P 1'
#
loop_
_entity.id
_entity.type
_entity.pdbx_description
1 polymer ?
#
loop_
_entity_poly.entity_id
_entity_poly.type
_entity_poly.pdbx_seq_one_letter_code
_entity_poly.pdbx_strand_id
1 'polypeptide(L)' 'MSDYCHNRRHNPEIAVGDDACPIRTLYWDFLARNRERICGNRRMGFQLKNLDRKDDDGRQAILERVQHLKSELTRRTYLA' A
#
# COMPACT_ATOMS: atom_id res chain seq x y z
N MET A 1 -14.55 -5.29 8.68
CA MET A 1 -14.42 -6.48 7.81
C MET A 1 -15.75 -6.62 7.09
N SER A 2 -15.76 -6.39 5.79
CA SER A 2 -16.96 -6.35 4.96
C SER A 2 -16.75 -7.30 3.78
N ASP A 3 -17.83 -7.64 3.10
CA ASP A 3 -17.88 -8.49 1.91
C ASP A 3 -17.53 -7.75 0.60
N TYR A 4 -17.20 -6.46 0.66
CA TYR A 4 -16.82 -5.65 -0.50
C TYR A 4 -15.69 -6.24 -1.34
N CYS A 5 -14.81 -7.04 -0.74
CA CYS A 5 -13.68 -7.65 -1.45
C CYS A 5 -14.05 -8.93 -2.22
N HIS A 6 -15.23 -9.53 -1.98
CA HIS A 6 -15.57 -10.87 -2.49
C HIS A 6 -15.68 -10.95 -4.02
N ASN A 7 -16.18 -9.89 -4.66
CA ASN A 7 -16.38 -9.82 -6.12
C ASN A 7 -15.48 -8.77 -6.79
N ARG A 8 -14.33 -8.43 -6.19
CA ARG A 8 -13.41 -7.44 -6.77
C ARG A 8 -12.29 -8.15 -7.53
N ARG A 9 -11.87 -7.53 -8.63
CA ARG A 9 -10.71 -7.96 -9.42
C ARG A 9 -9.42 -8.02 -8.58
N HIS A 10 -9.30 -7.18 -7.57
CA HIS A 10 -8.06 -7.05 -6.80
C HIS A 10 -8.07 -7.90 -5.53
N ASN A 11 -6.96 -8.58 -5.29
CA ASN A 11 -6.73 -9.39 -4.11
C ASN A 11 -6.24 -8.52 -2.92
N PRO A 12 -6.98 -8.45 -1.80
CA PRO A 12 -6.56 -7.71 -0.60
C PRO A 12 -5.37 -8.35 0.13
N GLU A 13 -4.98 -9.56 -0.22
CA GLU A 13 -3.89 -10.32 0.40
C GLU A 13 -2.52 -10.04 -0.21
N ILE A 14 -2.45 -9.31 -1.33
CA ILE A 14 -1.20 -9.00 -2.01
C ILE A 14 -0.97 -7.48 -2.10
N ALA A 15 0.28 -7.06 -1.97
CA ALA A 15 0.67 -5.65 -1.93
C ALA A 15 1.27 -5.13 -3.25
N VAL A 16 1.65 -6.03 -4.15
CA VAL A 16 2.35 -5.75 -5.42
C VAL A 16 1.80 -6.67 -6.52
N GLY A 17 2.02 -6.29 -7.77
CA GLY A 17 1.43 -6.96 -8.95
C GLY A 17 0.13 -6.31 -9.42
N ASP A 18 -0.33 -6.70 -10.61
CA ASP A 18 -1.47 -6.10 -11.29
C ASP A 18 -2.79 -6.30 -10.56
N ASP A 19 -2.94 -7.45 -9.91
CA ASP A 19 -4.12 -7.80 -9.12
C ASP A 19 -4.03 -7.29 -7.67
N ALA A 20 -2.98 -6.56 -7.29
CA ALA A 20 -2.87 -6.04 -5.95
C ALA A 20 -3.95 -5.01 -5.63
N CYS A 21 -4.55 -5.16 -4.45
CA CYS A 21 -5.48 -4.17 -3.92
C CYS A 21 -4.76 -2.82 -3.73
N PRO A 22 -5.23 -1.75 -4.39
CA PRO A 22 -4.61 -0.43 -4.28
C PRO A 22 -4.49 0.07 -2.83
N ILE A 23 -5.50 -0.24 -2.00
CA ILE A 23 -5.49 0.13 -0.58
C ILE A 23 -4.34 -0.53 0.16
N ARG A 24 -4.07 -1.82 -0.11
CA ARG A 24 -2.96 -2.53 0.53
C ARG A 24 -1.61 -1.97 0.11
N THR A 25 -1.41 -1.71 -1.19
CA THR A 25 -0.18 -1.07 -1.67
C THR A 25 0.03 0.29 -1.02
N LEU A 26 -0.98 1.17 -1.07
CA LEU A 26 -0.91 2.53 -0.52
C LEU A 26 -0.77 2.54 1.01
N TYR A 27 -1.30 1.54 1.71
CA TYR A 27 -1.10 1.38 3.15
C TYR A 27 0.37 1.18 3.51
N TRP A 28 1.08 0.31 2.79
CA TRP A 28 2.50 0.07 3.06
C TRP A 28 3.36 1.29 2.72
N ASP A 29 3.07 1.97 1.60
CA ASP A 29 3.69 3.26 1.23
C ASP A 29 3.48 4.31 2.32
N PHE A 30 2.25 4.42 2.84
CA PHE A 30 1.93 5.34 3.91
C PHE A 30 2.75 5.10 5.18
N LEU A 31 2.92 3.83 5.58
CA LEU A 31 3.72 3.50 6.76
C LEU A 31 5.20 3.83 6.53
N ALA A 32 5.74 3.51 5.35
CA ALA A 32 7.13 3.78 5.02
C ALA A 32 7.42 5.28 5.02
N ARG A 33 6.61 6.08 4.31
CA ARG A 33 6.82 7.53 4.16
C ARG A 33 6.61 8.33 5.45
N ASN A 34 5.83 7.81 6.41
CA ASN A 34 5.52 8.49 7.66
C ASN A 34 6.18 7.85 8.88
N ARG A 35 7.08 6.88 8.70
CA ARG A 35 7.67 6.07 9.79
C ARG A 35 8.16 6.94 10.95
N GLU A 36 8.96 7.96 10.66
CA GLU A 36 9.54 8.85 11.67
C GLU A 36 8.48 9.59 12.50
N ARG A 37 7.36 9.96 11.86
CA ARG A 37 6.27 10.69 12.52
C ARG A 37 5.41 9.79 13.41
N ILE A 38 5.31 8.50 13.07
CA ILE A 38 4.36 7.57 13.71
C ILE A 38 5.06 6.53 14.59
N CYS A 39 6.40 6.47 14.61
CA CYS A 39 7.14 5.49 15.40
C CYS A 39 6.93 5.62 16.91
N GLY A 40 6.67 6.83 17.42
CA GLY A 40 6.38 7.07 18.83
C GLY A 40 4.97 6.61 19.27
N ASN A 41 4.09 6.28 18.33
CA ASN A 41 2.74 5.82 18.66
C ASN A 41 2.76 4.33 19.02
N ARG A 42 2.45 4.02 20.28
CA ARG A 42 2.40 2.64 20.82
C ARG A 42 1.52 1.70 19.97
N ARG A 43 0.44 2.19 19.35
CA ARG A 43 -0.45 1.39 18.49
C ARG A 43 0.22 0.96 17.18
N MET A 44 1.25 1.69 16.73
CA MET A 44 1.90 1.47 15.44
C MET A 44 3.05 0.46 15.49
N GLY A 45 3.49 0.07 16.69
CA GLY A 45 4.69 -0.76 16.86
C GLY A 45 4.64 -2.09 16.08
N PHE A 46 3.49 -2.77 16.03
CA PHE A 46 3.37 -4.03 15.31
C PHE A 46 3.39 -3.85 13.78
N GLN A 47 2.74 -2.79 13.30
CA GLN A 47 2.61 -2.46 11.88
C GLN A 47 3.96 -2.05 11.31
N LEU A 48 4.74 -1.25 12.04
CA LEU A 48 6.10 -0.88 11.66
C LEU A 48 7.03 -2.09 11.70
N LYS A 49 6.92 -2.98 12.69
CA LYS A 49 7.66 -4.26 12.69
C LYS A 49 7.32 -5.14 11.48
N ASN A 50 6.07 -5.16 11.03
CA ASN A 50 5.70 -5.89 9.81
C ASN A 50 6.27 -5.23 8.55
N LEU A 51 6.38 -3.89 8.52
CA LEU A 51 7.08 -3.18 7.46
C LEU A 51 8.59 -3.49 7.49
N ASP A 52 9.18 -3.64 8.68
CA ASP A 52 10.60 -4.00 8.85
C ASP A 52 10.96 -5.37 8.31
N ARG A 53 10.01 -6.31 8.31
CA ARG A 53 10.18 -7.65 7.75
C ARG A 53 10.12 -7.70 6.22
N LYS A 54 9.72 -6.61 5.57
CA LYS A 54 9.80 -6.50 4.10
C LYS A 54 11.24 -6.19 3.75
N ASP A 55 11.83 -7.03 2.91
CA ASP A 55 13.11 -6.80 2.27
C ASP A 55 13.09 -5.55 1.38
N ASP A 56 14.28 -5.11 0.98
CA ASP A 56 14.43 -3.91 0.17
C ASP A 56 13.78 -4.08 -1.21
N ASP A 57 13.88 -5.27 -1.81
CA ASP A 57 13.22 -5.61 -3.07
C ASP A 57 11.69 -5.51 -2.96
N GLY A 58 11.10 -6.04 -1.89
CA GLY A 58 9.67 -5.94 -1.64
C GLY A 58 9.20 -4.50 -1.38
N ARG A 59 10.04 -3.66 -0.78
CA ARG A 59 9.75 -2.22 -0.61
C ARG A 59 9.82 -1.49 -1.93
N GLN A 60 10.81 -1.78 -2.76
CA GLN A 60 10.97 -1.19 -4.07
C GLN A 60 9.80 -1.53 -4.99
N ALA A 61 9.35 -2.79 -5.01
CA ALA A 61 8.17 -3.21 -5.76
C ALA A 61 6.88 -2.51 -5.31
N ILE A 62 6.75 -2.19 -4.01
CA ILE A 62 5.63 -1.39 -3.49
C ILE A 62 5.71 0.03 -4.04
N LEU A 63 6.88 0.67 -4.04
CA LEU A 63 7.05 2.03 -4.56
C LEU A 63 6.71 2.12 -6.04
N GLU A 64 7.17 1.15 -6.86
CA GLU A 64 6.86 1.09 -8.28
C GLU A 64 5.35 0.98 -8.53
N ARG A 65 4.68 0.09 -7.77
CA ARG A 65 3.22 -0.04 -7.87
C ARG A 65 2.50 1.23 -7.44
N VAL A 66 2.99 1.96 -6.42
CA VAL A 66 2.43 3.25 -6.00
C VAL A 66 2.52 4.28 -7.12
N GLN A 67 3.64 4.36 -7.83
CA GLN A 67 3.79 5.31 -8.94
C GLN A 67 2.81 5.00 -10.07
N HIS A 68 2.63 3.72 -10.39
CA HIS A 68 1.62 3.29 -11.36
C HIS A 68 0.19 3.67 -10.93
N LEU A 69 -0.17 3.40 -9.67
CA LEU A 69 -1.50 3.75 -9.15
C LEU A 69 -1.72 5.27 -9.14
N LYS A 70 -0.71 6.06 -8.76
CA LYS A 70 -0.80 7.53 -8.77
C LYS A 70 -0.99 8.06 -10.19
N SER A 71 -0.24 7.56 -11.17
CA SER A 71 -0.39 8.02 -12.56
C SER A 71 -1.77 7.68 -13.14
N GLU A 72 -2.29 6.47 -12.85
CA GLU A 72 -3.64 6.06 -13.27
C GLU A 72 -4.73 6.92 -12.61
N LEU A 73 -4.64 7.13 -11.29
CA LEU A 73 -5.61 7.91 -10.54
C LEU A 73 -5.59 9.38 -10.94
N THR A 74 -4.42 10.01 -11.03
CA THR A 74 -4.29 11.40 -11.48
C THR A 74 -4.86 11.60 -12.88
N ARG A 75 -4.64 10.66 -13.81
CA ARG A 75 -5.23 10.72 -15.16
C ARG A 75 -6.75 10.71 -15.13
N ARG A 76 -7.37 9.91 -14.25
CA ARG A 76 -8.84 9.82 -14.13
C ARG A 76 -9.47 11.03 -13.47
N THR A 77 -8.76 11.69 -12.55
CA THR A 77 -9.33 12.81 -11.76
C THR A 77 -9.22 14.17 -12.47
N TYR A 78 -8.30 14.33 -13.43
CA TYR A 78 -8.03 15.63 -14.09
C TYR A 78 -8.46 15.72 -15.56
N LEU A 79 -8.86 14.61 -16.19
CA LEU A 79 -9.30 14.58 -17.59
C LEU A 79 -10.79 14.20 -17.75
N ALA A 80 -11.56 14.32 -16.66
CA ALA A 80 -13.02 14.30 -16.66
C ALA A 80 -13.54 15.74 -16.46
#